data_AF-A0A3G8JTQ7-F1
#
_entry.id   AF-A0A3G8JTQ7-F1
#
_cell.length_a   1.000
_cell.length_b   1.000
_cell.length_c   1.000
_cell.angle_alpha   90.00
_cell.angle_beta   90.00
_cell.angle_gamma   90.00
#
_symmetry.space_group_name_H-M   'P 1'
#
loop_
_entity.id
_entity.type
_entity.pdbx_description
1 polymer ?
#
loop_
_entity_poly.entity_id
_entity_poly.type
_entity_poly.pdbx_seq_one_letter_code
_entity_poly.pdbx_strand_id
1 'polypeptide(L)'
;MAQRPRNALQAFYGFASQQMSGTAQLVTNTKGGVSSQVGMSMAPPLWIVNFALLYILKPSLAAAMPAHWAPIPPAVARAVRSSPSGQVPFGDYASYFR
;
A
#
# COMPACT_ATOMS: atom_id res chain seq x y z
N MET A 1 -4.62 21.80 28.33
CA MET A 1 -4.09 22.01 26.96
C MET A 1 -4.41 20.77 26.14
N ALA A 2 -5.30 20.90 25.16
CA ALA A 2 -5.85 19.78 24.38
C ALA A 2 -4.80 19.16 23.45
N GLN A 3 -4.60 17.85 23.57
CA GLN A 3 -3.79 17.04 22.67
C GLN A 3 -4.44 17.02 21.28
N ARG A 4 -3.82 17.68 20.29
CA ARG A 4 -4.22 17.55 18.89
C ARG A 4 -4.03 16.08 18.47
N PRO A 5 -5.06 15.40 17.90
CA PRO A 5 -4.96 13.99 17.61
C PRO A 5 -3.94 13.77 16.47
N ARG A 6 -2.95 12.87 16.68
CA ARG A 6 -1.97 12.41 15.68
C ARG A 6 -2.60 11.90 14.37
N ASN A 7 -3.90 11.63 14.43
CA ASN A 7 -4.77 11.01 13.46
C ASN A 7 -5.03 11.92 12.25
N ALA A 8 -5.03 13.24 12.44
CA ALA A 8 -5.26 14.20 11.35
C ALA A 8 -4.08 14.25 10.36
N LEU A 9 -2.85 14.18 10.87
CA LEU A 9 -1.63 14.13 10.04
C LEU A 9 -1.60 12.87 9.17
N GLN A 10 -1.99 11.71 9.71
CA GLN A 10 -2.07 10.47 8.94
C GLN A 10 -3.13 10.52 7.85
N ALA A 11 -4.28 11.15 8.09
CA ALA A 11 -5.32 11.33 7.07
C ALA A 11 -4.83 12.21 5.90
N PHE A 12 -4.12 13.31 6.19
CA PHE A 12 -3.50 14.14 5.15
C PHE A 12 -2.45 13.37 4.35
N TYR A 13 -1.61 12.57 5.01
CA TYR A 13 -0.65 11.72 4.32
C TYR A 13 -1.31 10.58 3.55
N GLY A 14 -2.43 10.03 4.01
CA GLY A 14 -3.23 9.02 3.30
C GLY A 14 -3.84 9.59 2.03
N PHE A 15 -4.40 10.79 2.10
CA PHE A 15 -4.92 11.52 0.95
C PHE A 15 -3.81 11.95 -0.02
N ALA A 16 -2.71 12.51 0.50
CA ALA A 16 -1.56 12.91 -0.31
C ALA A 16 -0.90 11.70 -0.98
N SER A 17 -0.76 10.57 -0.27
CA SER A 17 -0.26 9.34 -0.88
C SER A 17 -1.19 8.87 -1.99
N GLN A 18 -2.52 8.86 -1.79
CA GLN A 18 -3.52 8.56 -2.85
C GLN A 18 -3.31 9.38 -4.12
N GLN A 19 -2.92 10.66 -3.99
CA GLN A 19 -2.63 11.52 -5.14
C GLN A 19 -1.26 11.25 -5.79
N MET A 20 -0.28 10.71 -5.05
CA MET A 20 1.09 10.49 -5.55
C MET A 20 1.25 9.26 -6.45
N SER A 21 0.32 8.31 -6.41
CA SER A 21 0.53 6.98 -7.03
C SER A 21 -0.11 6.83 -8.42
N GLY A 22 -0.93 7.81 -8.83
CA GLY A 22 -1.65 7.77 -10.10
C GLY A 22 -2.51 6.50 -10.25
N THR A 23 -2.87 6.18 -11.49
CA THR A 23 -3.73 5.03 -11.80
C THR A 23 -3.12 3.69 -11.39
N ALA A 24 -1.79 3.58 -11.38
CA ALA A 24 -1.06 2.35 -11.10
C ALA A 24 -1.10 1.92 -9.62
N GLN A 25 -1.41 2.82 -8.69
CA GLN A 25 -1.42 2.55 -7.24
C GLN A 25 -0.13 1.86 -6.73
N LEU A 26 1.01 2.11 -7.40
CA LEU A 26 2.35 1.70 -6.98
C LEU A 26 3.10 2.87 -6.34
N VAL A 27 3.82 2.58 -5.26
CA VAL A 27 4.72 3.53 -4.58
C VAL A 27 6.14 2.95 -4.58
N THR A 28 7.13 3.83 -4.61
CA THR A 28 8.53 3.46 -4.43
C THR A 28 8.86 3.52 -2.94
N ASN A 29 9.34 2.41 -2.37
CA ASN A 29 9.91 2.38 -1.04
C ASN A 29 11.43 2.26 -1.11
N THR A 30 12.15 3.22 -0.53
CA THR A 30 13.61 3.17 -0.40
C THR A 30 13.98 2.97 1.06
N LYS A 31 14.66 1.86 1.38
CA LYS A 31 15.16 1.54 2.72
C LYS A 31 16.62 1.10 2.62
N GLY A 32 17.52 1.78 3.33
CA GLY A 32 18.95 1.42 3.35
C GLY A 32 19.64 1.43 1.99
N GLY A 33 19.21 2.29 1.06
CA GLY A 33 19.76 2.37 -0.30
C GLY A 33 19.13 1.41 -1.32
N VAL A 34 18.23 0.51 -0.89
CA VAL A 34 17.50 -0.40 -1.78
C VAL A 34 16.12 0.18 -2.07
N SER A 35 15.80 0.35 -3.35
CA SER A 35 14.50 0.82 -3.82
C SER A 35 13.65 -0.33 -4.35
N SER A 36 12.40 -0.43 -3.90
CA SER A 36 11.44 -1.45 -4.31
C SER A 36 10.08 -0.85 -4.63
N GLN A 37 9.34 -1.49 -5.53
CA GLN A 37 7.96 -1.13 -5.87
C GLN A 37 7.01 -1.89 -4.94
N VAL A 38 6.10 -1.16 -4.32
CA VAL A 38 5.14 -1.68 -3.34
C VAL A 38 3.75 -1.15 -3.65
N GLY A 39 2.71 -1.87 -3.22
CA GLY A 39 1.33 -1.41 -3.36
C GLY A 39 1.05 -0.21 -2.45
N MET A 40 0.26 0.74 -2.93
CA MET A 40 -0.18 1.93 -2.19
C MET A 40 -0.81 1.62 -0.83
N SER A 41 -1.57 0.53 -0.73
CA SER A 41 -2.21 0.12 0.54
C SER A 41 -1.21 -0.27 1.64
N MET A 42 0.07 -0.47 1.29
CA MET A 42 1.16 -0.71 2.24
C MET A 42 1.87 0.59 2.66
N ALA A 43 1.51 1.74 2.07
CA ALA A 43 2.03 3.02 2.53
C ALA A 43 1.59 3.27 3.99
N PRO A 44 2.50 3.66 4.91
CA PRO A 44 2.25 3.78 6.35
C PRO A 44 0.94 4.51 6.72
N PRO A 45 0.57 5.61 6.04
CA PRO A 45 -0.67 6.33 6.34
C PRO A 45 -1.94 5.58 5.89
N LEU A 46 -1.90 4.82 4.80
CA LEU A 46 -3.05 4.04 4.31
C LEU A 46 -3.16 2.70 5.01
N TRP A 47 -2.02 2.09 5.33
CA TRP A 47 -1.96 0.84 6.06
C TRP A 47 -2.63 0.96 7.43
N ILE A 48 -2.32 2.03 8.19
CA ILE A 48 -2.86 2.21 9.54
C ILE A 48 -4.37 2.45 9.53
N VAL A 49 -4.89 3.13 8.50
CA VAL A 49 -6.34 3.32 8.30
C VAL A 49 -7.01 1.99 7.97
N ASN A 50 -6.45 1.21 7.05
CA ASN A 50 -6.97 -0.11 6.69
C ASN A 50 -6.94 -1.08 7.88
N PHE A 51 -5.83 -1.09 8.64
CA PHE A 51 -5.69 -1.89 9.85
C PHE A 51 -6.73 -1.50 10.90
N ALA A 52 -6.93 -0.22 11.18
CA ALA A 52 -7.89 0.24 12.17
C ALA A 52 -9.34 -0.16 11.81
N LEU A 53 -9.74 0.01 10.54
CA LEU A 53 -11.05 -0.41 10.05
C LEU A 53 -11.24 -1.92 10.16
N LEU A 54 -10.25 -2.70 9.70
CA LEU A 54 -10.30 -4.17 9.78
C LEU A 54 -10.28 -4.65 11.23
N TYR A 55 -9.57 -3.98 12.12
CA TYR A 55 -9.48 -4.37 13.53
C TYR A 55 -10.82 -4.20 14.25
N ILE A 56 -11.58 -3.14 13.93
CA ILE A 56 -12.92 -2.92 14.47
C ILE A 56 -13.89 -4.01 14.00
N LEU A 57 -13.80 -4.42 12.73
CA LEU A 57 -14.75 -5.35 12.12
C LEU A 57 -14.39 -6.82 12.35
N LYS A 58 -13.11 -7.18 12.19
CA LYS A 58 -12.54 -8.54 12.26
C LYS A 58 -11.08 -8.49 12.76
N PRO A 59 -10.86 -8.48 14.08
CA PRO A 59 -9.53 -8.37 14.68
C PRO A 59 -8.54 -9.46 14.19
N SER A 60 -9.02 -10.68 13.99
CA SER A 60 -8.19 -11.79 13.51
C SER A 60 -7.64 -11.57 12.10
N LEU A 61 -8.39 -10.89 11.23
CA LEU A 61 -7.95 -10.55 9.88
C LEU A 61 -6.97 -9.38 9.90
N ALA A 62 -7.21 -8.38 10.76
CA ALA A 62 -6.29 -7.26 10.96
C ALA A 62 -4.93 -7.73 11.49
N ALA A 63 -4.92 -8.70 12.42
CA ALA A 63 -3.68 -9.28 12.96
C ALA A 63 -2.83 -9.99 11.90
N ALA A 64 -3.45 -10.47 10.82
CA ALA A 64 -2.76 -11.08 9.69
C ALA A 64 -2.26 -10.05 8.65
N MET A 65 -2.56 -8.76 8.81
CA MET A 65 -2.04 -7.74 7.90
C MET A 65 -0.52 -7.62 8.04
N PRO A 66 0.24 -7.68 6.95
CA PRO A 66 1.69 -7.53 7.01
C PRO A 66 2.06 -6.14 7.49
N ALA A 67 2.81 -6.06 8.61
CA ALA A 67 3.33 -4.82 9.19
C ALA A 67 4.65 -4.35 8.54
N HIS A 68 4.99 -4.90 7.39
CA HIS A 68 6.17 -4.56 6.62
C HIS A 68 5.79 -4.32 5.16
N TRP A 69 6.59 -3.51 4.48
CA TRP A 69 6.47 -3.29 3.05
C TRP A 69 6.73 -4.60 2.31
N ALA A 70 5.72 -5.16 1.66
CA ALA A 70 5.85 -6.33 0.81
C ALA A 70 6.16 -5.89 -0.63
N PRO A 71 7.37 -6.17 -1.16
CA PRO A 71 7.72 -5.81 -2.53
C PRO A 71 6.84 -6.57 -3.51
N ILE A 72 6.34 -5.86 -4.53
CA ILE A 72 5.64 -6.48 -5.65
C ILE A 72 6.70 -7.05 -6.60
N PRO A 73 6.52 -8.28 -7.11
CA PRO A 73 7.44 -8.86 -8.08
C PRO A 73 7.67 -7.90 -9.27
N PRO A 74 8.92 -7.68 -9.72
CA PRO A 74 9.23 -6.66 -10.72
C PRO A 74 8.44 -6.79 -12.03
N ALA A 75 8.14 -8.02 -12.45
CA ALA A 75 7.32 -8.28 -13.64
C ALA A 75 5.89 -7.70 -13.49
N VAL A 76 5.29 -7.89 -12.32
CA VAL A 76 3.95 -7.41 -12.01
C VAL A 76 3.94 -5.89 -11.87
N ALA A 77 4.94 -5.32 -11.19
CA ALA A 77 5.07 -3.87 -11.06
C ALA A 77 5.23 -3.16 -12.42
N ARG A 78 5.95 -3.76 -13.38
CA ARG A 78 6.07 -3.25 -14.75
C ARG A 78 4.76 -3.37 -15.53
N ALA A 79 4.06 -4.49 -15.40
CA ALA A 79 2.78 -4.72 -16.07
C ALA A 79 1.72 -3.73 -15.58
N VAL A 80 1.61 -3.54 -14.26
CA VAL A 80 0.72 -2.55 -13.65
C VAL A 80 1.06 -1.12 -14.10
N ARG A 81 2.35 -0.76 -14.17
CA ARG A 81 2.78 0.57 -14.64
C ARG A 81 2.51 0.82 -16.12
N SER A 82 2.56 -0.21 -16.96
CA SER A 82 2.32 -0.09 -18.41
C SER A 82 0.83 -0.19 -18.77
N SER A 83 -0.01 -0.65 -17.85
CA SER A 83 -1.46 -0.71 -18.03
C SER A 83 -2.07 0.70 -18.02
N PRO A 84 -2.91 1.06 -19.02
CA PRO A 84 -3.62 2.34 -19.03
C PRO A 84 -4.50 2.56 -17.79
N SER A 85 -5.04 1.47 -17.23
CA SER A 85 -5.90 1.49 -16.06
C SER A 85 -5.17 1.17 -14.75
N GLY A 86 -3.85 0.92 -14.79
CA GLY A 86 -3.10 0.49 -13.60
C GLY A 86 -3.52 -0.89 -13.07
N GLN A 87 -4.26 -1.66 -13.86
CA GLN A 87 -4.76 -2.98 -13.47
C GLN A 87 -4.27 -4.04 -14.45
N VAL A 88 -3.98 -5.23 -13.92
CA VAL A 88 -3.61 -6.41 -14.70
C VAL A 88 -4.39 -7.62 -14.18
N PRO A 89 -4.79 -8.58 -15.02
CA PRO A 89 -5.48 -9.78 -14.56
C PRO A 89 -4.60 -10.58 -13.60
N PHE A 90 -5.12 -10.92 -12.41
CA PHE A 90 -4.33 -11.65 -11.42
C PHE A 90 -3.88 -13.03 -11.92
N GLY A 91 -4.75 -13.74 -12.67
CA GLY A 91 -4.46 -15.09 -13.18
C GLY A 91 -3.17 -15.18 -14.01
N ASP A 92 -2.90 -14.15 -14.82
CA ASP A 92 -1.74 -14.11 -15.74
C ASP A 92 -0.42 -13.90 -14.98
N TYR A 93 -0.49 -13.37 -13.75
CA TYR A 93 0.67 -12.96 -12.95
C TYR A 93 0.80 -13.69 -11.61
N ALA A 94 -0.15 -14.55 -11.26
CA ALA A 94 -0.17 -15.27 -9.98
C ALA A 94 1.08 -16.12 -9.74
N SER A 95 1.70 -16.63 -10.81
CA SER A 95 2.94 -17.43 -10.74
C SER A 95 4.14 -16.65 -10.17
N TYR A 96 4.14 -15.32 -10.26
CA TYR A 96 5.21 -14.47 -9.72
C TYR A 96 5.15 -14.29 -8.19
N PHE A 97 4.09 -14.77 -7.54
CA PHE A 97 3.86 -14.64 -6.09
C PHE A 97 4.00 -15.98 -5.33
N ARG A 98 4.57 -17.00 -5.97
CA ARG A 98 4.85 -18.32 -5.37
C ARG A 98 6.24 -18.37 -4.75
#